data_AF-A0A4U6UY92-F1
#
_entry.id   AF-A0A4U6UY92-F1
#
_cell.length_a   1.000
_cell.length_b   1.000
_cell.length_c   1.000
_cell.angle_alpha   90.00
_cell.angle_beta   90.00
_cell.angle_gamma   90.00
#
_symmetry.space_group_name_H-M   'P 1'
#
loop_
_entity.id
_entity.type
_entity.pdbx_description
1 polymer ?
#
loop_
_entity_poly.entity_id
_entity_poly.type
_entity_poly.pdbx_seq_one_letter_code
_entity_poly.pdbx_strand_id
1 'polypeptide(L)'
;MRKTVVLYPGLAVSHFVPMMQLADALLEEGYAVAVALIDATMEFDASFAAAVRRVASSSKLAVTFHTLPRVQNLPTIAPSHWRTQKRTTRGAKS
;
A
#
# COMPACT_ATOMS: atom_id res chain seq x y z
N MET A 1 21.43 6.55 15.18
CA MET A 1 20.70 5.53 14.40
C MET A 1 19.71 6.23 13.50
N ARG A 2 19.65 5.81 12.23
CA ARG A 2 18.70 6.37 11.25
C ARG A 2 17.34 5.67 11.40
N LYS A 3 16.24 6.43 11.43
CA LYS A 3 14.87 5.86 11.47
C LYS A 3 14.47 5.40 10.07
N THR A 4 13.78 4.26 10.00
CA THR A 4 13.30 3.70 8.73
C THR A 4 11.81 3.99 8.54
N VAL A 5 11.44 4.54 7.39
CA VAL A 5 10.05 4.72 6.94
C VAL A 5 9.76 3.66 5.88
N VAL A 6 8.64 2.95 6.04
CA VAL A 6 8.14 2.01 5.05
C VAL A 6 6.98 2.65 4.30
N LEU A 7 7.17 2.89 3.00
CA LEU A 7 6.14 3.40 2.11
C LEU A 7 5.39 2.25 1.46
N TYR A 8 4.06 2.31 1.54
CA TYR A 8 3.16 1.34 0.92
C TYR A 8 2.25 2.06 -0.10
N PRO A 9 2.74 2.31 -1.32
CA PRO A 9 2.01 3.07 -2.32
C PRO A 9 0.81 2.28 -2.86
N GLY A 10 -0.23 3.03 -3.26
CA GLY A 10 -1.32 2.49 -4.06
C GLY A 10 -0.81 1.95 -5.40
N LEU A 11 -1.51 0.95 -5.92
CA LEU A 11 -1.06 0.10 -7.02
C LEU A 11 -1.39 0.69 -8.41
N ALA A 12 -1.35 2.02 -8.49
CA ALA A 12 -1.57 2.81 -9.69
C ALA A 12 -0.45 3.83 -9.84
N VAL A 13 -0.07 4.15 -11.08
CA VAL A 13 1.03 5.10 -11.37
C VAL A 13 0.80 6.45 -10.68
N SER A 14 -0.45 6.91 -10.63
CA SER A 14 -0.88 8.16 -9.99
C SER A 14 -0.61 8.21 -8.48
N HIS A 15 -0.52 7.05 -7.82
CA HIS A 15 -0.17 6.96 -6.39
C HIS A 15 1.32 6.66 -6.21
N PHE A 16 1.91 5.88 -7.11
CA PHE A 16 3.31 5.47 -7.01
C PHE A 16 4.27 6.63 -7.16
N VAL A 17 4.12 7.46 -8.21
CA VAL A 17 5.08 8.53 -8.50
C VAL A 17 5.16 9.56 -7.38
N PRO A 18 4.04 10.09 -6.83
CA PRO A 18 4.09 10.99 -5.68
C PRO A 18 4.75 10.37 -4.44
N MET A 19 4.57 9.07 -4.22
CA MET A 19 5.20 8.38 -3.10
C MET A 19 6.71 8.26 -3.28
N MET A 20 7.22 8.19 -4.51
CA MET A 20 8.67 8.23 -4.78
C MET A 20 9.25 9.62 -4.62
N GLN A 21 8.48 10.68 -4.93
CA GLN A 21 8.88 12.05 -4.61
C GLN A 21 8.94 12.28 -3.10
N LEU A 22 7.98 11.72 -2.34
CA LEU A 22 8.02 11.72 -0.88
C LEU A 22 9.23 10.94 -0.34
N ALA A 23 9.59 9.81 -0.98
CA ALA A 23 10.77 9.04 -0.61
C ALA A 23 12.06 9.85 -0.74
N ASP A 24 12.22 10.59 -1.84
CA ASP A 24 13.36 11.51 -2.05
C ASP A 24 13.45 12.53 -0.91
N ALA A 25 12.34 13.21 -0.58
CA ALA A 25 12.31 14.19 0.51
C ALA A 25 12.66 13.57 1.88
N LEU A 26 12.17 12.36 2.17
CA LEU A 26 12.50 11.66 3.42
C LEU A 26 13.99 11.28 3.48
N LEU A 27 14.61 10.90 2.36
CA LEU A 27 16.04 10.63 2.30
C LEU A 27 16.86 11.89 2.58
N GLU A 28 16.45 13.04 2.02
CA GLU A 28 17.09 14.35 2.26
C GLU A 28 17.04 14.76 3.75
N GLU A 29 15.93 14.45 4.43
CA GLU A 29 15.77 14.65 5.88
C GLU A 29 16.51 13.61 6.74
N GLY A 30 17.27 12.71 6.11
CA GLY A 30 18.12 11.76 6.80
C GLY A 30 17.39 10.52 7.30
N TYR A 31 16.22 10.17 6.75
CA TYR A 31 15.57 8.87 7.00
C TYR A 31 16.16 7.77 6.09
N ALA A 32 15.98 6.51 6.49
CA ALA A 32 16.07 5.37 5.59
C ALA A 32 14.67 5.10 5.03
N VAL A 33 14.55 4.82 3.74
CA VAL A 33 13.24 4.56 3.12
C VAL A 33 13.24 3.18 2.47
N ALA A 34 12.21 2.40 2.79
CA ALA A 34 11.90 1.14 2.14
C ALA A 34 10.51 1.26 1.47
N VAL A 35 10.34 0.66 0.31
CA VAL A 35 9.08 0.70 -0.45
C VAL A 35 8.55 -0.73 -0.56
N ALA A 36 7.34 -0.95 -0.04
CA ALA A 36 6.66 -2.24 -0.08
C ALA A 36 5.58 -2.25 -1.18
N LEU A 37 5.70 -3.17 -2.14
CA LEU A 37 4.80 -3.31 -3.29
C LEU A 37 4.12 -4.68 -3.27
N ILE A 38 2.85 -4.79 -3.69
CA ILE A 38 2.18 -6.09 -3.79
C ILE A 38 2.49 -6.72 -5.15
N ASP A 39 3.02 -7.94 -5.13
CA ASP A 39 3.49 -8.70 -6.30
C ASP A 39 2.45 -8.78 -7.43
N ALA A 40 1.22 -9.11 -7.06
CA ALA A 40 0.10 -9.31 -7.98
C ALA A 40 -0.12 -8.13 -8.94
N THR A 41 0.23 -6.91 -8.55
CA THR A 41 -0.04 -5.73 -9.38
C THR A 41 0.99 -5.49 -10.47
N MET A 42 2.16 -6.09 -10.36
CA MET A 42 3.10 -6.13 -11.48
C MET A 42 2.60 -7.02 -12.62
N GLU A 43 1.75 -8.01 -12.29
CA GLU A 43 1.17 -8.94 -13.26
C GLU A 43 -0.06 -8.37 -13.98
N PHE A 44 -0.83 -7.51 -13.31
CA PHE A 44 -2.09 -6.97 -13.84
C PHE A 44 -2.00 -5.59 -14.51
N ASP A 45 -0.95 -4.79 -14.23
CA ASP A 45 -0.78 -3.46 -14.82
C ASP A 45 0.66 -3.25 -15.33
N ALA A 46 0.83 -3.43 -16.64
CA ALA A 46 2.11 -3.25 -17.32
C ALA A 46 2.66 -1.82 -17.21
N SER A 47 1.79 -0.81 -17.13
CA SER A 47 2.21 0.59 -17.02
C SER A 47 2.79 0.89 -15.64
N PHE A 48 2.16 0.34 -14.59
CA PHE A 48 2.65 0.40 -13.22
C PHE A 48 3.97 -0.38 -13.09
N ALA A 49 4.05 -1.60 -13.61
CA ALA A 49 5.27 -2.40 -13.59
C ALA A 49 6.45 -1.66 -14.29
N ALA A 50 6.19 -1.02 -15.43
CA ALA A 50 7.19 -0.21 -16.13
C ALA A 50 7.63 1.00 -15.30
N ALA A 51 6.70 1.70 -14.64
CA ALA A 51 7.01 2.82 -13.75
C ALA A 51 7.89 2.40 -12.58
N VAL A 52 7.58 1.27 -11.92
CA VAL A 52 8.41 0.73 -10.83
C VAL A 52 9.80 0.37 -11.34
N ARG A 53 9.90 -0.35 -12.46
CA ARG A 53 11.20 -0.71 -13.06
C ARG A 53 12.05 0.52 -13.37
N ARG A 54 11.43 1.59 -13.89
CA ARG A 54 12.15 2.84 -14.20
C ARG A 54 12.72 3.49 -12.94
N VAL A 55 11.94 3.53 -11.85
CA VAL A 55 12.41 4.10 -10.58
C VAL A 55 13.46 3.19 -9.94
N ALA A 56 13.23 1.88 -9.88
CA ALA A 56 14.17 0.92 -9.32
C ALA A 56 15.51 0.87 -10.07
N SER A 57 15.52 1.19 -11.37
CA SER A 57 16.74 1.29 -12.17
C SER A 57 17.46 2.65 -12.04
N SER A 58 16.83 3.62 -11.37
CA SER A 58 17.43 4.94 -11.17
C SER A 58 18.40 4.89 -9.99
N SER A 59 19.67 5.21 -10.24
CA SER A 59 20.68 5.36 -9.19
C SER A 59 20.46 6.57 -8.26
N LYS A 60 19.46 7.41 -8.56
CA LYS A 60 19.16 8.64 -7.82
C LYS A 60 18.47 8.34 -6.48
N LEU A 61 17.59 7.34 -6.43
CA LEU A 61 16.86 6.97 -5.21
C LEU A 61 17.63 5.89 -4.44
N ALA A 62 18.11 6.23 -3.25
CA ALA A 62 18.70 5.25 -2.31
C ALA A 62 17.62 4.51 -1.50
N VAL A 63 16.66 3.89 -2.18
CA VAL A 63 15.54 3.14 -1.55
C VAL A 63 15.62 1.65 -1.82
N THR A 64 15.14 0.85 -0.88
CA THR A 64 15.02 -0.60 -1.06
C THR A 64 13.59 -0.98 -1.38
N PHE A 65 13.38 -1.74 -2.46
CA PHE A 65 12.07 -2.27 -2.83
C PHE A 65 11.88 -3.67 -2.23
N HIS A 66 10.71 -3.89 -1.62
CA HIS A 66 10.27 -5.18 -1.12
C HIS A 66 8.94 -5.56 -1.75
N THR A 67 8.89 -6.75 -2.33
CA THR A 67 7.66 -7.30 -2.88
C THR A 67 6.96 -8.15 -1.84
N LEU A 68 5.68 -7.87 -1.60
CA LEU A 68 4.81 -8.57 -0.67
C LEU A 68 3.88 -9.52 -1.44
N PRO A 69 3.66 -10.74 -0.94
CA PRO A 69 2.73 -11.68 -1.55
C PRO A 69 1.29 -11.16 -1.41
N ARG A 70 0.47 -11.42 -2.43
CA ARG A 70 -0.97 -11.14 -2.34
C ARG A 70 -1.63 -12.11 -1.37
N VAL A 71 -2.37 -11.58 -0.41
CA VAL A 71 -3.24 -12.40 0.46
C VAL A 71 -4.42 -12.90 -0.37
N GLN A 72 -4.48 -14.22 -0.59
CA GLN A 72 -5.56 -14.84 -1.38
C GLN A 72 -6.83 -15.08 -0.55
N ASN A 73 -6.68 -15.31 0.76
CA ASN A 73 -7.76 -15.66 1.67
C ASN A 73 -7.90 -14.58 2.76
N LEU A 74 -8.44 -13.42 2.40
CA LEU A 74 -8.81 -12.43 3.40
C LEU A 74 -9.93 -13.02 4.27
N PRO A 75 -9.81 -13.00 5.62
CA PRO A 75 -10.90 -13.45 6.47
C PRO A 75 -12.13 -12.61 6.13
N THR A 76 -13.24 -13.29 5.82
CA THR A 76 -14.52 -12.60 5.67
C THR A 76 -14.81 -11.87 6.97
N ILE A 77 -14.87 -10.54 6.92
CA ILE A 77 -15.30 -9.74 8.06
C ILE A 77 -16.77 -10.09 8.29
N ALA A 78 -17.01 -11.00 9.22
CA ALA A 78 -18.37 -11.35 9.62
C ALA A 78 -19.06 -10.06 10.09
N PRO A 79 -20.33 -9.82 9.72
CA PRO A 79 -21.08 -8.69 10.24
C PRO A 79 -20.98 -8.71 11.76
N SER A 80 -20.49 -7.63 12.34
CA SER A 80 -20.39 -7.52 13.79
C SER A 80 -21.79 -7.64 14.40
N HIS A 81 -21.90 -8.37 15.51
CA HIS A 81 -23.17 -8.74 16.13
C HIS A 81 -24.08 -7.54 16.45
N TRP A 82 -23.50 -6.32 16.60
CA TRP A 82 -24.25 -5.08 16.82
C TRP A 82 -25.24 -4.77 15.68
N ARG A 83 -24.95 -5.19 14.44
CA ARG A 83 -25.83 -4.95 13.28
C ARG A 83 -27.07 -5.86 13.29
N THR A 84 -26.98 -7.03 13.90
CA THR A 84 -28.11 -7.96 14.04
C THR A 84 -29.06 -7.50 15.15
N GLN A 85 -28.55 -6.92 16.23
CA GLN A 85 -29.37 -6.46 17.35
C GLN A 85 -30.20 -5.20 17.04
N LYS A 86 -29.74 -4.29 16.18
CA LYS A 86 -30.54 -3.11 15.79
C LYS A 86 -31.72 -3.40 14.86
N ARG A 87 -31.80 -4.61 14.31
CA ARG A 87 -32.87 -5.01 13.37
C ARG A 87 -34.06 -5.67 14.07
N THR A 88 -33.84 -6.30 15.23
CA THR A 88 -34.92 -6.90 16.03
C THR A 88 -35.64 -5.87 16.90
N THR A 89 -34.99 -4.77 17.29
CA THR A 89 -35.59 -3.73 18.15
C THR A 89 -36.32 -2.62 17.39
N ARG A 90 -36.30 -2.60 16.05
CA ARG A 90 -37.08 -1.66 15.22
C ARG A 90 -38.44 -2.21 14.76
N GLY A 91 -38.74 -3.49 15.03
CA GLY A 91 -40.05 -4.10 14.72
C GLY A 91 -41.03 -4.13 15.90
N ALA A 92 -40.64 -3.62 17.07
CA ALA A 92 -41.45 -3.65 18.28
C ALA A 92 -41.53 -2.25 18.91
N LYS A 93 -42.19 -1.31 18.21
CA LYS A 93 -42.78 -0.11 18.81
C LYS A 93 -43.79 0.49 17.81
N SER A 94 -45.05 0.27 18.17
CA SER A 94 -46.30 0.94 17.77
C SER A 94 -46.69 0.95 16.30
#